data_AF-A0A934F1L4-F1
#
_entry.id   AF-A0A934F1L4-F1
#
_cell.length_a   1.000
_cell.length_b   1.000
_cell.length_c   1.000
_cell.angle_alpha   90.00
_cell.angle_beta   90.00
_cell.angle_gamma   90.00
#
_symmetry.space_group_name_H-M   'P 1'
#
loop_
_entity.id
_entity.type
_entity.pdbx_description
1 polymer ?
#
loop_
_entity_poly.entity_id
_entity_poly.type
_entity_poly.pdbx_seq_one_letter_code
_entity_poly.pdbx_strand_id
1 'polypeptide(L)'
;MTTSTETNDLLDALAKVLLRCALLGILLLLLWSGICAFAGDLVYGIHGKLFDLTRHELCLIHYCGLAFTKICVLLFFLFPYIAIRLVLRKRS
;
A
#
# COMPACT_ATOMS: atom_id res chain seq x y z
N MET A 1 -35.33 10.26 -7.02
CA MET A 1 -35.05 9.15 -6.08
C MET A 1 -34.07 8.14 -6.67
N THR A 2 -34.08 7.87 -7.98
CA THR A 2 -33.16 6.94 -8.66
C THR A 2 -31.69 7.40 -8.67
N THR A 3 -31.44 8.67 -8.96
CA THR A 3 -30.07 9.24 -9.05
C THR A 3 -29.27 9.19 -7.75
N SER A 4 -29.92 9.35 -6.59
CA SER A 4 -29.25 9.22 -5.28
C SER A 4 -28.85 7.79 -4.97
N THR A 5 -29.66 6.81 -5.38
CA THR A 5 -29.37 5.39 -5.18
C THR A 5 -28.20 4.96 -6.07
N GLU A 6 -28.23 5.31 -7.37
CA GLU A 6 -27.12 5.00 -8.29
C GLU A 6 -25.79 5.62 -7.85
N THR A 7 -25.82 6.86 -7.34
CA THR A 7 -24.60 7.52 -6.82
C THR A 7 -24.04 6.77 -5.61
N ASN A 8 -24.90 6.30 -4.70
CA ASN A 8 -24.46 5.55 -3.52
C ASN A 8 -23.87 4.19 -3.92
N ASP A 9 -24.45 3.51 -4.91
CA ASP A 9 -23.95 2.23 -5.42
C ASP A 9 -22.57 2.39 -6.07
N LEU A 10 -22.36 3.46 -6.84
CA LEU A 10 -21.06 3.80 -7.43
C LEU A 10 -20.01 4.09 -6.36
N LEU A 11 -20.36 4.89 -5.34
CA LEU A 11 -19.46 5.18 -4.22
C LEU A 11 -19.09 3.90 -3.45
N ASP A 12 -20.04 3.00 -3.21
CA ASP A 12 -19.77 1.74 -2.54
C ASP A 12 -18.87 0.82 -3.38
N ALA A 13 -19.07 0.78 -4.71
CA ALA A 13 -18.18 0.07 -5.63
C ALA A 13 -16.75 0.62 -5.57
N LEU A 14 -16.58 1.95 -5.63
CA LEU A 14 -15.28 2.61 -5.51
C LEU A 14 -14.62 2.32 -4.16
N ALA A 15 -15.37 2.38 -3.06
CA ALA A 15 -14.86 2.04 -1.73
C ALA A 15 -14.34 0.59 -1.68
N LYS A 16 -15.08 -0.36 -2.27
CA LYS A 16 -14.66 -1.77 -2.34
C LYS A 16 -13.37 -1.94 -3.15
N VAL A 17 -13.21 -1.22 -4.25
CA VAL A 17 -11.98 -1.24 -5.06
C VAL A 17 -10.80 -0.67 -4.26
N LEU A 18 -10.96 0.52 -3.67
CA LEU A 18 -9.93 1.17 -2.85
C LEU A 18 -9.48 0.27 -1.70
N LEU A 19 -10.41 -0.41 -1.03
CA LEU A 19 -10.09 -1.35 0.04
C LEU A 19 -9.26 -2.54 -0.47
N ARG A 20 -9.64 -3.14 -1.60
CA ARG A 20 -8.87 -4.24 -2.21
C ARG A 20 -7.46 -3.79 -2.61
N CYS A 21 -7.33 -2.60 -3.18
CA CYS A 21 -6.02 -2.02 -3.48
C CYS A 21 -5.19 -1.78 -2.22
N ALA A 22 -5.80 -1.27 -1.14
CA ALA A 22 -5.11 -1.10 0.14
C ALA A 22 -4.62 -2.46 0.71
N LEU A 23 -5.46 -3.51 0.64
CA LEU A 23 -5.09 -4.85 1.06
C LEU A 23 -3.93 -5.43 0.24
N LEU A 24 -3.96 -5.27 -1.08
CA LEU A 24 -2.85 -5.68 -1.96
C LEU A 24 -1.58 -4.89 -1.66
N GLY A 25 -1.70 -3.59 -1.38
CA GLY A 25 -0.57 -2.75 -0.96
C GLY A 25 0.04 -3.21 0.37
N ILE A 26 -0.79 -3.61 1.34
CA ILE A 26 -0.33 -4.20 2.60
C ILE A 26 0.34 -5.56 2.36
N LEU A 27 -0.24 -6.40 1.50
CA LEU A 27 0.36 -7.70 1.15
C LEU A 27 1.73 -7.51 0.48
N LEU A 28 1.87 -6.52 -0.39
CA LEU A 28 3.15 -6.15 -0.99
C LEU A 28 4.17 -5.73 0.07
N LEU A 29 3.78 -4.92 1.06
CA LEU A 29 4.65 -4.53 2.18
C LEU A 29 5.09 -5.75 3.01
N LEU A 30 4.17 -6.68 3.28
CA LEU A 30 4.46 -7.91 4.02
C LEU A 30 5.40 -8.83 3.24
N LEU A 31 5.16 -8.99 1.94
CA LEU A 31 6.02 -9.79 1.08
C LEU A 31 7.41 -9.17 0.97
N TRP A 32 7.50 -7.87 0.70
CA TRP A 32 8.75 -7.13 0.63
C TRP A 32 9.53 -7.24 1.94
N SER A 33 8.91 -6.93 3.08
CA SER A 33 9.56 -7.03 4.40
C SER A 33 10.01 -8.45 4.72
N GLY A 34 9.22 -9.47 4.36
CA GLY A 34 9.60 -10.87 4.48
C GLY A 34 10.83 -11.21 3.64
N ILE A 35 10.87 -10.79 2.37
CA ILE A 35 12.03 -11.00 1.49
C ILE A 35 13.27 -10.30 2.08
N CYS A 36 13.14 -9.07 2.57
CA CYS A 36 14.26 -8.37 3.22
C CYS A 36 14.75 -9.07 4.49
N ALA A 37 13.85 -9.62 5.30
CA ALA A 37 14.19 -10.29 6.56
C ALA A 37 14.83 -11.68 6.35
N PHE A 38 14.28 -12.48 5.43
CA PHE A 38 14.72 -13.88 5.22
C PHE A 38 15.76 -14.03 4.10
N ALA A 39 15.76 -13.16 3.11
CA ALA A 39 16.67 -13.20 1.97
C ALA A 39 17.64 -12.01 1.94
N GLY A 40 17.83 -11.30 3.07
CA GLY A 40 18.72 -10.14 3.17
C GLY A 40 20.15 -10.42 2.69
N ASP A 41 20.68 -11.61 2.94
CA ASP A 41 22.03 -11.99 2.50
C ASP A 41 22.10 -12.35 0.99
N LEU A 42 21.01 -12.87 0.40
CA LEU A 42 20.89 -13.09 -1.05
C LEU A 42 20.74 -11.77 -1.82
N VAL A 43 19.91 -10.85 -1.30
CA VAL A 43 19.73 -9.51 -1.84
C VAL A 43 21.04 -8.73 -1.74
N TYR A 44 21.77 -8.83 -0.62
CA TYR A 44 23.09 -8.24 -0.46
C TYR A 44 24.11 -8.82 -1.45
N GLY A 45 24.12 -10.14 -1.65
CA GLY A 45 25.04 -10.79 -2.58
C GLY A 45 24.84 -10.37 -4.04
N ILE A 46 23.58 -10.16 -4.46
CA ILE A 46 23.23 -9.80 -5.85
C ILE A 46 23.31 -8.29 -6.07
N HIS A 47 22.69 -7.48 -5.21
CA HIS A 47 22.65 -6.02 -5.39
C HIS A 47 23.90 -5.33 -4.84
N GLY A 48 24.45 -5.78 -3.71
CA GLY A 48 25.66 -5.18 -3.13
C GLY A 48 26.87 -5.28 -4.05
N LYS A 49 27.05 -6.42 -4.75
CA LYS A 49 28.13 -6.58 -5.73
C LYS A 49 27.91 -5.82 -7.04
N LEU A 50 26.66 -5.63 -7.46
CA LEU A 50 26.35 -4.96 -8.72
C LEU A 50 26.43 -3.43 -8.60
N PHE A 51 26.13 -2.89 -7.41
CA PHE A 51 26.03 -1.44 -7.17
C PHE A 51 27.04 -0.91 -6.13
N ASP A 52 27.97 -1.74 -5.67
CA ASP A 52 28.97 -1.43 -4.62
C ASP A 52 28.34 -0.83 -3.35
N LEU A 53 27.14 -1.30 -3.00
CA LEU A 53 26.36 -0.80 -1.87
C LEU A 53 26.76 -1.49 -0.57
N THR A 54 27.01 -0.70 0.47
CA THR A 54 27.21 -1.25 1.82
C THR A 54 25.91 -1.84 2.37
N ARG A 55 26.03 -2.71 3.39
CA ARG A 55 24.87 -3.34 4.05
C ARG A 55 23.95 -2.30 4.69
N HIS A 56 24.53 -1.18 5.15
CA HIS A 56 23.79 -0.05 5.70
C HIS A 56 22.94 0.66 4.64
N GLU A 57 23.54 0.99 3.49
CA GLU A 57 22.83 1.66 2.38
C GLU A 57 21.67 0.81 1.86
N LEU A 58 21.89 -0.50 1.69
CA LEU A 58 20.81 -1.42 1.31
C LEU A 58 19.69 -1.41 2.36
N CYS A 59 20.00 -1.50 3.65
CA CYS A 59 18.98 -1.45 4.70
C CYS A 59 18.20 -0.13 4.66
N LEU A 60 18.88 1.00 4.45
CA LEU A 60 18.29 2.33 4.35
C LEU A 60 17.34 2.44 3.14
N ILE A 61 17.76 1.97 1.96
CA ILE A 61 16.93 1.98 0.75
C ILE A 61 15.67 1.15 0.94
N HIS A 62 15.79 -0.06 1.49
CA HIS A 62 14.62 -0.91 1.74
C HIS A 62 13.70 -0.31 2.80
N TYR A 63 14.26 0.27 3.88
CA TYR A 63 13.47 0.93 4.91
C TYR A 63 12.71 2.14 4.36
N CYS A 64 13.39 3.00 3.59
CA CYS A 64 12.78 4.14 2.91
C CYS A 64 11.71 3.70 1.90
N GLY A 65 11.99 2.64 1.12
CA GLY A 65 11.03 2.04 0.20
C GLY A 65 9.78 1.53 0.90
N LEU A 66 9.94 0.76 1.98
CA LEU A 66 8.84 0.28 2.81
C LEU A 66 8.02 1.43 3.40
N ALA A 67 8.69 2.46 3.95
CA ALA A 67 8.04 3.62 4.52
C ALA A 67 7.25 4.40 3.45
N PHE A 68 7.85 4.65 2.29
CA PHE A 68 7.22 5.34 1.17
C PHE A 68 6.00 4.58 0.65
N THR A 69 6.14 3.28 0.37
CA THR A 69 5.02 2.44 -0.08
C THR A 69 3.91 2.42 0.98
N LYS A 70 4.24 2.32 2.26
CA LYS A 70 3.28 2.38 3.36
C LYS A 70 2.50 3.70 3.37
N ILE A 71 3.18 4.83 3.18
CA ILE A 71 2.54 6.14 3.11
C ILE A 71 1.62 6.23 1.88
N CYS A 72 2.08 5.80 0.71
CA CYS A 72 1.27 5.78 -0.51
C CYS A 72 0.02 4.91 -0.36
N VAL A 73 0.14 3.73 0.25
CA VAL A 73 -1.00 2.84 0.53
C VAL A 73 -2.04 3.53 1.43
N LEU A 74 -1.59 4.25 2.46
CA LEU A 74 -2.47 4.97 3.37
C LEU A 74 -3.14 6.17 2.70
N LEU A 75 -2.36 7.02 2.03
CA LEU A 75 -2.85 8.28 1.44
C LEU A 75 -3.74 8.08 0.22
N PHE A 76 -3.38 7.17 -0.68
CA PHE A 76 -4.08 7.02 -1.96
C PHE A 76 -5.19 5.96 -1.94
N PHE A 77 -5.21 5.07 -0.96
CA PHE A 77 -6.21 3.99 -0.91
C PHE A 77 -7.02 4.02 0.38
N LEU A 78 -6.36 4.00 1.55
CA LEU A 78 -7.08 3.90 2.83
C LEU A 78 -7.86 5.18 3.18
N PHE A 79 -7.24 6.36 3.04
CA PHE A 79 -7.91 7.63 3.33
C PHE A 79 -9.11 7.89 2.41
N PRO A 80 -9.01 7.71 1.08
CA PRO A 80 -10.17 7.82 0.20
C PRO A 80 -11.28 6.82 0.53
N TYR A 81 -10.93 5.58 0.88
CA TYR A 81 -11.90 4.59 1.35
C TYR A 81 -12.67 5.07 2.58
N ILE A 82 -11.95 5.56 3.60
CA ILE A 82 -12.57 6.07 4.83
C ILE A 82 -13.45 7.27 4.52
N ALA A 83 -12.99 8.20 3.68
CA ALA A 83 -13.76 9.38 3.29
C ALA A 83 -15.09 9.00 2.62
N ILE A 84 -15.08 8.05 1.69
CA ILE A 84 -16.31 7.57 1.02
C ILE A 84 -17.26 6.92 2.04
N ARG A 85 -16.74 6.08 2.94
CA ARG A 85 -17.56 5.41 3.96
C ARG A 85 -18.18 6.39 4.95
N LEU A 86 -17.48 7.47 5.31
CA LEU A 86 -18.02 8.54 6.14
C LEU A 86 -19.14 9.31 5.42
N VAL A 87 -18.96 9.62 4.14
CA VAL A 87 -20.00 10.27 3.32
C VAL A 87 -21.25 9.41 3.20
N LEU A 88 -21.09 8.11 2.92
CA LEU A 88 -22.23 7.17 2.83
C LEU A 88 -22.97 7.03 4.16
N ARG A 89 -22.24 6.94 5.28
CA ARG A 89 -22.85 6.86 6.62
C ARG A 89 -23.70 8.08 6.97
N LYS A 90 -23.31 9.28 6.52
CA LYS A 90 -24.06 10.53 6.76
C LYS A 90 -25.34 10.64 5.93
N ARG A 91 -25.47 9.87 4.82
CA ARG A 91 -26.62 9.88 3.92
C ARG A 91 -27.69 8.84 4.26
N SER A 92 -27.38 7.88 5.15
CA SER A 92 -28.30 6.85 5.64
C SER A 92 -29.00 7.31 6.91
#